data_AF-A0A7S3F8Z6-F1
#
_entry.id   AF-A0A7S3F8Z6-F1
#
_cell.length_a   1.000
_cell.length_b   1.000
_cell.length_c   1.000
_cell.angle_alpha   90.00
_cell.angle_beta   90.00
_cell.angle_gamma   90.00
#
_symmetry.space_group_name_H-M   'P 1'
#
loop_
_entity.id
_entity.type
_entity.pdbx_description
1 polymer ?
#
loop_
_entity_poly.entity_id
_entity_poly.type
_entity_poly.pdbx_seq_one_letter_code
_entity_poly.pdbx_strand_id
1 'polypeptide(L)'
;EYLLHILGVMQRVDRAGAARLGGGAPFASLFDFSLEERYEVDGMAAYKTATGQLTLSLEIPLDMARNKDELAAYEAESALKRQKLDDGADPTTAAADDPVVPNVPFEACLAKFGAPEVIDSFRGRSGAQKTVRFKTFPRYLVVNMRRYYADGWTMKKLAVQVHVPETLDLTALRSTGPSDGETLLPEADEATAAQPAAAGPVPNEDIVAQLIAMGFSENGSKRAALATGNASAETAMEWVFSHLEDADFNDPIPPPNAEPAAPAAADPEKIAMLVGMSFSEEHARGALAATDGNLERAADWLFSHMDDLDSAVAQALGGSAAPSGGAAAAASDSPPNDGSGQYDLLGFVSHMGSNTGCGHYVAHIKKDGRWVLFNDRKVAVSETTPLDVGYIYVFKRRDE
;
A
#
# COMPACT_ATOMS: atom_id res chain seq x y z
N GLU A 1 -8.14 12.11 3.74
CA GLU A 1 -6.89 12.89 3.72
C GLU A 1 -6.61 13.60 5.04
N TYR A 2 -7.36 14.64 5.43
CA TYR A 2 -7.09 15.39 6.67
C TYR A 2 -6.96 14.50 7.93
N LEU A 3 -7.80 13.48 8.07
CA LEU A 3 -7.71 12.48 9.15
C LEU A 3 -6.35 11.74 9.15
N LEU A 4 -5.85 11.34 7.99
CA LEU A 4 -4.56 10.66 7.89
C LEU A 4 -3.41 11.64 8.16
N HIS A 5 -3.52 12.88 7.67
CA HIS A 5 -2.55 13.93 7.94
C HIS A 5 -2.41 14.20 9.45
N ILE A 6 -3.52 14.38 10.18
CA ILE A 6 -3.48 14.64 11.62
C ILE A 6 -2.95 13.44 12.40
N LEU A 7 -3.31 12.21 12.03
CA LEU A 7 -2.73 11.00 12.61
C LEU A 7 -1.22 10.92 12.38
N GLY A 8 -0.74 11.26 11.18
CA GLY A 8 0.69 11.32 10.88
C GLY A 8 1.42 12.43 11.65
N VAL A 9 0.78 13.60 11.85
CA VAL A 9 1.32 14.65 12.72
C VAL A 9 1.42 14.15 14.17
N MET A 10 0.37 13.50 14.68
CA MET A 10 0.34 12.93 16.04
C MET A 10 1.44 11.89 16.22
N GLN A 11 1.64 10.98 15.26
CA GLN A 11 2.72 9.99 15.30
C GLN A 11 4.10 10.63 15.43
N ARG A 12 4.38 11.70 14.65
CA ARG A 12 5.66 12.42 14.74
C ARG A 12 5.85 13.09 16.10
N VAL A 13 4.80 13.70 16.64
CA VAL A 13 4.82 14.34 17.96
C VAL A 13 4.99 13.31 19.07
N ASP A 14 4.28 12.19 19.02
CA ASP A 14 4.38 11.11 20.00
C ASP A 14 5.79 10.50 20.01
N ARG A 15 6.39 10.30 18.83
CA ARG A 15 7.77 9.82 18.68
C ARG A 15 8.79 10.80 19.28
N ALA A 16 8.68 12.09 18.94
CA ALA A 16 9.57 13.13 19.49
C ALA A 16 9.38 13.34 21.00
N GLY A 17 8.17 13.04 21.50
CA GLY A 17 7.77 13.18 22.90
C GLY A 17 7.78 11.87 23.69
N ALA A 18 8.44 10.81 23.23
CA ALA A 18 8.37 9.47 23.83
C ALA A 18 8.65 9.46 25.34
N ALA A 19 9.54 10.34 25.83
CA ALA A 19 9.82 10.51 27.26
C ALA A 19 8.62 11.03 28.09
N ARG A 20 7.64 11.70 27.46
CA ARG A 20 6.42 12.23 28.11
C ARG A 20 5.27 11.24 28.16
N LEU A 21 5.25 10.23 27.27
CA LEU A 21 4.13 9.29 27.12
C LEU A 21 4.14 8.14 28.14
N GLY A 22 5.13 8.09 29.03
CA GLY A 22 5.13 7.16 30.18
C GLY A 22 5.07 5.67 29.82
N GLY A 23 5.49 5.30 28.59
CA GLY A 23 5.43 3.93 28.09
C GLY A 23 4.09 3.52 27.45
N GLY A 24 3.13 4.44 27.30
CA GLY A 24 1.90 4.18 26.54
C GLY A 24 2.14 4.09 25.04
N ALA A 25 1.35 3.25 24.35
CA ALA A 25 1.41 3.16 22.89
C ALA A 25 0.99 4.50 22.23
N PRO A 26 1.60 4.89 21.11
CA PRO A 26 1.24 6.11 20.38
C PRO A 26 -0.25 6.15 20.02
N PHE A 27 -0.89 7.32 20.00
CA PHE A 27 -2.34 7.41 19.77
C PHE A 27 -2.77 6.80 18.44
N ALA A 28 -1.98 7.03 17.38
CA ALA A 28 -2.28 6.50 16.07
C ALA A 28 -2.17 4.97 15.98
N SER A 29 -1.41 4.33 16.87
CA SER A 29 -1.31 2.86 16.90
C SER A 29 -2.63 2.21 17.32
N LEU A 30 -3.60 2.96 17.87
CA LEU A 30 -4.94 2.46 18.18
C LEU A 30 -5.79 2.21 16.93
N PHE A 31 -5.46 2.87 15.82
CA PHE A 31 -6.12 2.74 14.51
C PHE A 31 -5.39 1.78 13.58
N ASP A 32 -4.15 1.42 13.92
CA ASP A 32 -3.29 0.58 13.11
C ASP A 32 -3.76 -0.88 13.09
N PHE A 33 -3.83 -1.45 11.89
CA PHE A 33 -4.12 -2.85 11.68
C PHE A 33 -3.33 -3.43 10.51
N SER A 34 -3.26 -4.77 10.48
CA SER A 34 -2.58 -5.51 9.44
C SER A 34 -3.58 -6.32 8.62
N LEU A 35 -3.41 -6.30 7.31
CA LEU A 35 -4.12 -7.15 6.37
C LEU A 35 -3.19 -8.27 5.89
N GLU A 36 -3.77 -9.43 5.63
CA GLU A 36 -3.09 -10.54 4.99
C GLU A 36 -3.68 -10.75 3.60
N GLU A 37 -2.82 -10.65 2.60
CA GLU A 37 -3.14 -10.91 1.20
C GLU A 37 -2.67 -12.32 0.85
N ARG A 38 -3.60 -13.19 0.47
CA ARG A 38 -3.31 -14.53 -0.04
C ARG A 38 -3.42 -14.50 -1.56
N TYR A 39 -2.37 -14.93 -2.24
CA TYR A 39 -2.29 -15.07 -3.70
C TYR A 39 -2.24 -16.55 -4.05
N GLU A 40 -3.21 -17.04 -4.81
CA GLU A 40 -3.25 -18.43 -5.26
C GLU A 40 -2.99 -18.52 -6.76
N VAL A 41 -2.00 -19.31 -7.16
CA VAL A 41 -1.64 -19.53 -8.58
C VAL A 41 -1.09 -20.95 -8.76
N ASP A 42 -1.56 -21.65 -9.79
CA ASP A 42 -1.16 -23.05 -10.11
C ASP A 42 -1.26 -24.03 -8.92
N GLY A 43 -2.21 -23.82 -8.01
CA GLY A 43 -2.36 -24.64 -6.79
C GLY A 43 -1.31 -24.37 -5.71
N MET A 44 -0.50 -23.32 -5.85
CA MET A 44 0.42 -22.80 -4.82
C MET A 44 -0.11 -21.49 -4.25
N ALA A 45 0.21 -21.21 -2.99
CA ALA A 45 -0.19 -19.98 -2.32
C ALA A 45 1.00 -19.13 -1.88
N ALA A 46 0.91 -17.82 -2.05
CA ALA A 46 1.82 -16.85 -1.47
C ALA A 46 1.06 -15.93 -0.52
N TYR A 47 1.71 -15.54 0.57
CA TYR A 47 1.14 -14.65 1.58
C TYR A 47 1.95 -13.37 1.64
N LYS A 48 1.26 -12.23 1.70
CA LYS A 48 1.86 -10.93 1.95
C LYS A 48 1.11 -10.26 3.08
N THR A 49 1.82 -9.85 4.13
CA THR A 49 1.24 -9.04 5.19
C THR A 49 1.41 -7.57 4.83
N ALA A 50 0.30 -6.83 4.75
CA ALA A 50 0.29 -5.37 4.66
C ALA A 50 0.05 -4.79 6.06
N THR A 51 1.10 -4.25 6.67
CA THR A 51 1.05 -3.58 7.98
C THR A 51 0.75 -2.08 7.80
N GLY A 52 0.58 -1.33 8.90
CA GLY A 52 0.49 0.13 8.84
C GLY A 52 -0.86 0.68 8.36
N GLN A 53 -1.90 -0.17 8.24
CA GLN A 53 -3.18 0.28 7.70
C GLN A 53 -3.94 1.08 8.75
N LEU A 54 -4.37 2.29 8.41
CA LEU A 54 -5.14 3.17 9.31
C LEU A 54 -6.62 3.27 8.94
N THR A 55 -6.98 2.88 7.70
CA THR A 55 -8.36 2.98 7.19
C THR A 55 -8.70 1.78 6.31
N LEU A 56 -9.88 1.19 6.53
CA LEU A 56 -10.48 0.21 5.65
C LEU A 56 -11.30 0.93 4.57
N SER A 57 -10.87 0.86 3.31
CA SER A 57 -11.61 1.45 2.19
C SER A 57 -12.51 0.40 1.53
N LEU A 58 -13.82 0.61 1.57
CA LEU A 58 -14.81 -0.32 1.01
C LEU A 58 -15.37 0.19 -0.32
N GLU A 59 -15.34 -0.68 -1.33
CA GLU A 59 -16.00 -0.46 -2.61
C GLU A 59 -17.51 -0.64 -2.50
N ILE A 60 -18.25 0.07 -3.35
CA ILE A 60 -19.70 0.04 -3.36
C ILE A 60 -20.17 -0.65 -4.65
N PRO A 61 -20.51 -1.95 -4.60
CA PRO A 61 -21.01 -2.67 -5.76
C PRO A 61 -22.43 -2.21 -6.12
N LEU A 62 -22.55 -1.30 -7.08
CA LEU A 62 -23.85 -0.75 -7.53
C LEU A 62 -24.76 -1.83 -8.14
N ASP A 63 -24.16 -2.87 -8.70
CA ASP A 63 -24.86 -4.06 -9.18
C ASP A 63 -25.51 -4.88 -8.05
N MET A 64 -25.22 -4.61 -6.79
CA MET A 64 -25.87 -5.24 -5.63
C MET A 64 -26.97 -4.36 -5.02
N ALA A 65 -27.38 -3.28 -5.70
CA ALA A 65 -28.49 -2.43 -5.26
C ALA A 65 -29.81 -3.22 -5.15
N ARG A 66 -30.58 -2.98 -4.08
CA ARG A 66 -31.86 -3.66 -3.81
C ARG A 66 -33.04 -3.04 -4.56
N ASN A 67 -32.94 -1.78 -4.94
CA ASN A 67 -34.00 -0.97 -5.55
C ASN A 67 -33.79 -0.71 -7.05
N LYS A 68 -33.24 -1.69 -7.79
CA LYS A 68 -32.94 -1.54 -9.23
C LYS A 68 -34.16 -1.20 -10.08
N ASP A 69 -35.31 -1.81 -9.78
CA ASP A 69 -36.53 -1.57 -10.53
C ASP A 69 -37.06 -0.14 -10.32
N GLU A 70 -37.00 0.36 -9.08
CA GLU A 70 -37.37 1.74 -8.73
C GLU A 70 -36.42 2.76 -9.39
N LEU A 71 -35.12 2.47 -9.40
CA LEU A 71 -34.13 3.27 -10.10
C LEU A 71 -34.41 3.36 -11.59
N ALA A 72 -34.64 2.21 -12.24
CA ALA A 72 -34.92 2.17 -13.66
C ALA A 72 -36.20 2.95 -14.02
N ALA A 73 -37.24 2.84 -13.17
CA ALA A 73 -38.46 3.62 -13.32
C ALA A 73 -38.20 5.13 -13.18
N TYR A 74 -37.46 5.54 -12.15
CA TYR A 74 -37.10 6.94 -11.91
C TYR A 74 -36.24 7.53 -13.03
N GLU A 75 -35.27 6.77 -13.55
CA GLU A 75 -34.41 7.17 -14.66
C GLU A 75 -35.21 7.33 -15.96
N ALA A 76 -36.12 6.40 -16.24
CA ALA A 76 -37.02 6.48 -17.40
C ALA A 76 -37.94 7.70 -17.31
N GLU A 77 -38.55 7.94 -16.14
CA GLU A 77 -39.40 9.11 -15.90
C GLU A 77 -38.61 10.41 -16.02
N SER A 78 -37.42 10.46 -15.42
CA SER A 78 -36.52 11.62 -15.49
C SER A 78 -36.04 11.88 -16.92
N ALA A 79 -35.79 10.84 -17.72
CA ALA A 79 -35.46 10.98 -19.13
C ALA A 79 -36.63 11.56 -19.94
N LEU A 80 -37.85 11.06 -19.71
CA LEU A 80 -39.07 11.61 -20.33
C LEU A 80 -39.33 13.06 -19.92
N LYS A 81 -39.14 13.41 -18.64
CA LYS A 81 -39.23 14.80 -18.15
C LYS A 81 -38.20 15.70 -18.85
N ARG A 82 -36.94 15.27 -18.97
CA ARG A 82 -35.88 16.01 -19.68
C ARG A 82 -36.21 16.22 -21.16
N GLN A 83 -36.76 15.21 -21.84
CA GLN A 83 -37.17 15.35 -23.24
C GLN A 83 -38.29 16.38 -23.41
N LYS A 84 -39.31 16.34 -22.55
CA LYS A 84 -40.42 17.32 -22.59
C LYS A 84 -39.97 18.75 -22.32
N LEU A 85 -38.98 18.94 -21.44
CA LEU A 85 -38.38 20.25 -21.16
C LEU A 85 -37.60 20.78 -22.36
N ASP A 86 -36.89 19.91 -23.10
CA ASP A 86 -36.20 20.27 -24.35
C ASP A 86 -37.19 20.67 -25.47
N ASP A 87 -38.37 20.04 -25.48
CA ASP A 87 -39.50 20.37 -26.38
C ASP A 87 -40.27 21.65 -25.98
N GLY A 88 -39.72 22.48 -25.07
CA GLY A 88 -40.26 23.80 -24.73
C GLY A 88 -41.38 23.82 -23.69
N ALA A 89 -41.53 22.76 -22.89
CA ALA A 89 -42.47 22.74 -21.76
C ALA A 89 -42.01 23.68 -20.61
N ASP A 90 -42.99 24.27 -19.91
CA ASP A 90 -42.76 25.22 -18.83
C ASP A 90 -42.01 24.56 -17.63
N PRO A 91 -40.79 25.03 -17.28
CA PRO A 91 -39.94 24.41 -16.26
C PRO A 91 -40.52 24.47 -14.83
N THR A 92 -41.61 25.22 -14.63
CA THR A 92 -42.30 25.36 -13.35
C THR A 92 -43.19 24.16 -12.97
N THR A 93 -43.42 23.21 -13.89
CA THR A 93 -44.28 22.03 -13.66
C THR A 93 -43.53 20.79 -13.17
N ALA A 94 -42.19 20.81 -13.16
CA ALA A 94 -41.38 19.73 -12.60
C ALA A 94 -41.21 19.94 -11.10
N ALA A 95 -42.13 19.39 -10.30
CA ALA A 95 -41.86 19.19 -8.88
C ALA A 95 -40.57 18.37 -8.76
N ALA A 96 -39.62 18.85 -7.96
CA ALA A 96 -38.40 18.12 -7.65
C ALA A 96 -38.77 16.95 -6.73
N ASP A 97 -39.18 15.84 -7.32
CA ASP A 97 -39.30 14.57 -6.59
C ASP A 97 -37.94 14.23 -5.97
N ASP A 98 -37.96 13.69 -4.75
CA ASP A 98 -36.73 13.27 -4.07
C ASP A 98 -35.97 12.29 -4.97
N PRO A 99 -34.65 12.50 -5.20
CA PRO A 99 -33.91 11.67 -6.12
C PRO A 99 -33.82 10.24 -5.61
N VAL A 100 -34.29 9.28 -6.43
CA VAL A 100 -34.12 7.85 -6.15
C VAL A 100 -32.67 7.49 -6.44
N VAL A 101 -31.95 7.04 -5.40
CA VAL A 101 -30.54 6.66 -5.47
C VAL A 101 -30.38 5.18 -5.16
N PRO A 102 -29.32 4.50 -5.65
CA PRO A 102 -29.13 3.09 -5.38
C PRO A 102 -28.97 2.82 -3.89
N ASN A 103 -29.66 1.79 -3.42
CA ASN A 103 -29.62 1.32 -2.05
C ASN A 103 -28.83 0.01 -2.01
N VAL A 104 -27.56 0.10 -1.61
CA VAL A 104 -26.62 -1.03 -1.57
C VAL A 104 -26.47 -1.49 -0.11
N PRO A 105 -26.64 -2.80 0.18
CA PRO A 105 -26.44 -3.31 1.52
C PRO A 105 -24.96 -3.28 1.90
N PHE A 106 -24.65 -2.91 3.14
CA PHE A 106 -23.27 -2.82 3.63
C PHE A 106 -22.55 -4.19 3.60
N GLU A 107 -23.29 -5.28 3.78
CA GLU A 107 -22.76 -6.64 3.69
C GLU A 107 -22.23 -6.96 2.28
N ALA A 108 -22.81 -6.37 1.22
CA ALA A 108 -22.28 -6.53 -0.13
C ALA A 108 -20.94 -5.81 -0.31
N CYS A 109 -20.74 -4.66 0.34
CA CYS A 109 -19.46 -3.96 0.34
C CYS A 109 -18.37 -4.78 1.05
N LEU A 110 -18.70 -5.41 2.19
CA LEU A 110 -17.79 -6.32 2.89
C LEU A 110 -17.51 -7.59 2.10
N ALA A 111 -18.54 -8.19 1.49
CA ALA A 111 -18.38 -9.37 0.65
C ALA A 111 -17.49 -9.08 -0.56
N LYS A 112 -17.65 -7.90 -1.19
CA LYS A 112 -16.78 -7.45 -2.29
C LYS A 112 -15.34 -7.28 -1.83
N PHE A 113 -15.10 -6.73 -0.64
CA PHE A 113 -13.76 -6.61 -0.07
C PHE A 113 -13.09 -7.97 0.18
N GLY A 114 -13.83 -8.96 0.68
CA GLY A 114 -13.32 -10.31 0.95
C GLY A 114 -13.36 -11.29 -0.22
N ALA A 115 -13.89 -10.87 -1.38
CA ALA A 115 -14.04 -11.72 -2.55
C ALA A 115 -12.68 -11.96 -3.26
N PRO A 116 -12.45 -13.14 -3.84
CA PRO A 116 -11.29 -13.37 -4.70
C PRO A 116 -11.30 -12.44 -5.91
N GLU A 117 -10.20 -11.74 -6.14
CA GLU A 117 -9.94 -10.91 -7.30
C GLU A 117 -8.90 -11.59 -8.20
N VAL A 118 -9.19 -11.72 -9.50
CA VAL A 118 -8.25 -12.28 -10.46
C VAL A 118 -7.27 -11.19 -10.89
N ILE A 119 -5.98 -11.47 -10.78
CA ILE A 119 -4.88 -10.61 -11.18
C ILE A 119 -4.24 -11.19 -12.45
N ASP A 120 -4.04 -10.33 -13.45
CA ASP A 120 -3.53 -10.72 -14.76
C ASP A 120 -2.10 -11.27 -14.72
N SER A 121 -1.26 -10.74 -13.83
CA SER A 121 0.12 -11.19 -13.65
C SER A 121 0.56 -11.05 -12.19
N PHE A 122 0.99 -12.15 -11.58
CA PHE A 122 1.61 -12.19 -10.26
C PHE A 122 2.89 -13.04 -10.32
N ARG A 123 4.04 -12.43 -10.04
CA ARG A 123 5.37 -13.09 -10.11
C ARG A 123 5.60 -13.84 -11.44
N GLY A 124 5.20 -13.23 -12.57
CA GLY A 124 5.37 -13.79 -13.91
C GLY A 124 4.37 -14.89 -14.29
N ARG A 125 3.37 -15.16 -13.45
CA ARG A 125 2.30 -16.15 -13.70
C ARG A 125 0.97 -15.44 -13.90
N SER A 126 0.16 -15.91 -14.85
CA SER A 126 -1.13 -15.31 -15.16
C SER A 126 -2.28 -15.95 -14.39
N GLY A 127 -3.34 -15.18 -14.13
CA GLY A 127 -4.59 -15.67 -13.53
C GLY A 127 -4.51 -15.98 -12.04
N ALA A 128 -3.62 -15.30 -11.30
CA ALA A 128 -3.51 -15.45 -9.85
C ALA A 128 -4.76 -14.90 -9.15
N GLN A 129 -5.26 -15.59 -8.14
CA GLN A 129 -6.39 -15.11 -7.33
C GLN A 129 -5.87 -14.47 -6.04
N LYS A 130 -6.19 -13.19 -5.83
CA LYS A 130 -5.91 -12.45 -4.60
C LYS A 130 -7.13 -12.45 -3.71
N THR A 131 -6.94 -12.80 -2.44
CA THR A 131 -7.94 -12.65 -1.37
C THR A 131 -7.33 -11.87 -0.23
N VAL A 132 -8.07 -10.92 0.34
CA VAL A 132 -7.60 -10.08 1.46
C VAL A 132 -8.40 -10.40 2.71
N ARG A 133 -7.69 -10.55 3.84
CA ARG A 133 -8.27 -10.85 5.17
C ARG A 133 -7.60 -9.99 6.24
N PHE A 134 -8.23 -9.87 7.40
CA PHE A 134 -7.65 -9.16 8.55
C PHE A 134 -6.69 -10.05 9.30
N LYS A 135 -5.43 -9.64 9.45
CA LYS A 135 -4.47 -10.31 10.33
C LYS A 135 -4.66 -9.85 11.78
N THR A 136 -4.88 -8.55 11.96
CA THR A 136 -5.18 -7.94 13.26
C THR A 136 -6.41 -7.04 13.18
N PHE A 137 -7.08 -6.84 14.32
CA PHE A 137 -8.26 -5.98 14.45
C PHE A 137 -7.95 -4.78 15.36
N PRO A 138 -8.00 -3.53 14.85
CA PRO A 138 -7.60 -2.37 15.64
C PRO A 138 -8.63 -2.04 16.73
N ARG A 139 -8.22 -1.34 17.79
CA ARG A 139 -9.17 -0.83 18.79
C ARG A 139 -10.20 0.14 18.20
N TYR A 140 -9.77 0.99 17.27
CA TYR A 140 -10.67 1.87 16.51
C TYR A 140 -10.52 1.59 15.01
N LEU A 141 -11.57 1.09 14.39
CA LEU A 141 -11.59 0.83 12.95
C LEU A 141 -12.22 2.02 12.22
N VAL A 142 -11.44 2.66 11.34
CA VAL A 142 -11.96 3.68 10.42
C VAL A 142 -12.35 3.02 9.12
N VAL A 143 -13.62 3.14 8.74
CA VAL A 143 -14.15 2.63 7.47
C VAL A 143 -14.45 3.81 6.55
N ASN A 144 -13.83 3.82 5.38
CA ASN A 144 -14.05 4.80 4.32
C ASN A 144 -14.88 4.17 3.21
N MET A 145 -16.06 4.73 2.93
CA MET A 145 -16.87 4.29 1.79
C MET A 145 -16.37 4.97 0.52
N ARG A 146 -15.95 4.20 -0.49
CA ARG A 146 -15.43 4.71 -1.78
C ARG A 146 -16.56 5.28 -2.64
N ARG A 147 -17.07 6.45 -2.24
CA ARG A 147 -18.15 7.19 -2.89
C ARG A 147 -17.69 8.07 -4.05
N TYR A 148 -16.44 7.95 -4.49
CA TYR A 148 -15.85 8.78 -5.53
C TYR A 148 -15.19 7.89 -6.56
N TYR A 149 -15.40 8.21 -7.84
CA TYR A 149 -14.87 7.46 -8.97
C TYR A 149 -14.47 8.40 -10.10
N ALA A 150 -13.57 7.95 -10.96
CA ALA A 150 -13.18 8.66 -12.16
C ALA A 150 -13.96 8.11 -13.36
N ASP A 151 -14.58 9.00 -14.13
CA ASP A 151 -15.24 8.68 -15.39
C ASP A 151 -14.68 9.60 -16.48
N GLY A 152 -13.93 9.04 -17.42
CA GLY A 152 -13.25 9.82 -18.47
C GLY A 152 -12.38 10.96 -17.91
N TRP A 153 -11.58 10.69 -16.87
CA TRP A 153 -10.76 11.67 -16.13
C TRP A 153 -11.53 12.71 -15.31
N THR A 154 -12.86 12.64 -15.28
CA THR A 154 -13.69 13.51 -14.45
C THR A 154 -14.05 12.79 -13.15
N MET A 155 -13.68 13.40 -12.02
CA MET A 155 -14.04 12.86 -10.71
C MET A 155 -15.52 13.11 -10.41
N LYS A 156 -16.27 12.04 -10.18
CA LYS A 156 -17.70 12.06 -9.85
C LYS A 156 -17.94 11.46 -8.47
N LYS A 157 -19.00 11.94 -7.81
CA LYS A 157 -19.48 11.41 -6.54
C LYS A 157 -20.64 10.45 -6.81
N LEU A 158 -20.59 9.25 -6.22
CA LEU A 158 -21.68 8.29 -6.19
C LEU A 158 -22.78 8.82 -5.28
N ALA A 159 -23.93 9.16 -5.88
CA ALA A 159 -25.18 9.33 -5.16
C ALA A 159 -25.73 7.92 -4.86
N VAL A 160 -25.46 7.41 -3.66
CA VAL A 160 -25.81 6.04 -3.24
C VAL A 160 -26.12 6.03 -1.74
N GLN A 161 -27.05 5.19 -1.32
CA GLN A 161 -27.32 4.88 0.08
C GLN A 161 -26.69 3.54 0.43
N VAL A 162 -25.90 3.52 1.50
CA VAL A 162 -25.30 2.30 2.05
C VAL A 162 -25.61 2.24 3.53
N HIS A 163 -26.57 1.39 3.91
CA HIS A 163 -27.02 1.25 5.29
C HIS A 163 -25.94 0.60 6.15
N VAL A 164 -25.11 1.42 6.79
CA VAL A 164 -24.04 0.95 7.68
C VAL A 164 -24.64 0.54 9.03
N PRO A 165 -24.39 -0.68 9.51
CA PRO A 165 -24.94 -1.14 10.78
C PRO A 165 -24.26 -0.44 11.97
N GLU A 166 -25.00 -0.28 13.06
CA GLU A 166 -24.42 0.25 14.31
C GLU A 166 -23.52 -0.78 15.01
N THR A 167 -23.70 -2.06 14.73
CA THR A 167 -22.90 -3.16 15.28
C THR A 167 -22.29 -3.93 14.13
N LEU A 168 -20.98 -4.14 14.17
CA LEU A 168 -20.23 -4.72 13.07
C LEU A 168 -19.44 -5.94 13.55
N ASP A 169 -19.63 -7.08 12.88
CA ASP A 169 -18.84 -8.28 13.12
C ASP A 169 -18.00 -8.61 11.88
N LEU A 170 -16.68 -8.51 12.03
CA LEU A 170 -15.67 -8.82 11.02
C LEU A 170 -14.94 -10.14 11.32
N THR A 171 -15.35 -10.89 12.36
CA THR A 171 -14.65 -12.09 12.81
C THR A 171 -14.49 -13.12 11.69
N ALA A 172 -15.49 -13.26 10.80
CA ALA A 172 -15.43 -14.14 9.63
C ALA A 172 -14.36 -13.75 8.59
N LEU A 173 -13.89 -12.49 8.62
CA LEU A 173 -12.84 -11.98 7.74
C LEU A 173 -11.44 -12.03 8.37
N ARG A 174 -11.30 -12.61 9.57
CA ARG A 174 -9.97 -12.87 10.17
C ARG A 174 -9.22 -13.89 9.35
N SER A 175 -7.94 -13.65 9.11
CA SER A 175 -7.06 -14.62 8.46
C SER A 175 -6.65 -15.72 9.42
N THR A 176 -6.55 -16.93 8.88
CA THR A 176 -6.04 -18.11 9.59
C THR A 176 -4.57 -18.39 9.26
N GLY A 177 -3.95 -17.61 8.37
CA GLY A 177 -2.59 -17.85 7.88
C GLY A 177 -2.52 -19.04 6.90
N PRO A 178 -1.28 -19.49 6.59
CA PRO A 178 -1.04 -20.70 5.81
C PRO A 178 -1.64 -21.93 6.48
N SER A 179 -2.34 -22.78 5.72
CA SER A 179 -2.86 -24.05 6.25
C SER A 179 -1.79 -25.15 6.18
N ASP A 180 -1.79 -26.08 7.14
CA ASP A 180 -0.76 -27.15 7.28
C ASP A 180 -0.60 -28.11 6.07
N GLY A 181 -1.52 -28.05 5.09
CA GLY A 181 -1.48 -28.84 3.86
C GLY A 181 -1.26 -28.03 2.57
N GLU A 182 -0.94 -26.75 2.69
CA GLU A 182 -0.86 -25.83 1.57
C GLU A 182 0.58 -25.71 1.06
N THR A 183 0.76 -25.86 -0.26
CA THR A 183 2.07 -25.68 -0.90
C THR A 183 2.33 -24.20 -1.10
N LEU A 184 3.36 -23.67 -0.43
CA LEU A 184 3.75 -22.27 -0.59
C LEU A 184 4.48 -22.07 -1.92
N LEU A 185 4.17 -20.96 -2.57
CA LEU A 185 4.90 -20.50 -3.74
C LEU A 185 6.28 -20.01 -3.26
N PRO A 186 7.39 -20.45 -3.88
CA PRO A 186 8.72 -19.98 -3.53
C PRO A 186 8.80 -18.45 -3.64
N GLU A 187 9.59 -17.83 -2.76
CA GLU A 187 9.83 -16.40 -2.81
C GLU A 187 10.47 -16.02 -4.15
N ALA A 188 10.26 -14.78 -4.60
CA ALA A 188 10.78 -14.36 -5.91
C ALA A 188 12.32 -14.48 -5.98
N ASP A 189 13.01 -14.44 -4.84
CA ASP A 189 14.45 -14.70 -4.72
C ASP A 189 14.83 -16.17 -4.96
N GLU A 190 13.90 -17.11 -4.76
CA GLU A 190 14.10 -18.52 -5.11
C GLU A 190 13.64 -18.85 -6.54
N ALA A 191 12.69 -18.09 -7.09
CA ALA A 191 12.23 -18.27 -8.47
C ALA A 191 13.25 -17.78 -9.52
N THR A 192 14.14 -16.86 -9.16
CA THR A 192 15.37 -16.58 -9.94
C THR A 192 16.50 -17.58 -9.66
N ALA A 193 16.43 -18.34 -8.56
CA ALA A 193 17.41 -19.38 -8.23
C ALA A 193 17.08 -20.77 -8.83
N ALA A 194 15.86 -20.98 -9.34
CA ALA A 194 15.40 -22.24 -9.91
C ALA A 194 15.31 -22.27 -11.45
N GLN A 195 15.88 -21.28 -12.14
CA GLN A 195 16.56 -21.60 -13.39
C GLN A 195 17.96 -22.08 -12.98
N PRO A 196 18.48 -23.22 -13.47
CA PRO A 196 19.90 -23.45 -13.37
C PRO A 196 20.54 -22.20 -13.95
N ALA A 197 21.31 -21.47 -13.14
CA ALA A 197 22.16 -20.40 -13.62
C ALA A 197 22.93 -20.99 -14.79
N ALA A 198 22.47 -20.73 -16.01
CA ALA A 198 23.29 -20.91 -17.17
C ALA A 198 24.48 -20.03 -16.85
N ALA A 199 25.63 -20.68 -16.63
CA ALA A 199 26.89 -20.01 -16.40
C ALA A 199 26.90 -18.78 -17.28
N GLY A 200 26.99 -17.59 -16.67
CA GLY A 200 26.97 -16.33 -17.41
C GLY A 200 27.87 -16.48 -18.63
N PRO A 201 27.46 -15.95 -19.81
CA PRO A 201 28.13 -16.26 -21.07
C PRO A 201 29.63 -16.17 -20.87
N VAL A 202 30.34 -17.27 -21.14
CA VAL A 202 31.80 -17.27 -21.07
C VAL A 202 32.29 -16.65 -22.38
N PRO A 203 33.23 -15.69 -22.37
CA PRO A 203 33.78 -15.15 -23.60
C PRO A 203 34.39 -16.28 -24.42
N ASN A 204 34.02 -16.41 -25.69
CA ASN A 204 34.63 -17.40 -26.56
C ASN A 204 36.12 -17.06 -26.77
N GLU A 205 37.01 -17.93 -26.28
CA GLU A 205 38.46 -17.71 -26.32
C GLU A 205 39.01 -17.56 -27.75
N ASP A 206 38.38 -18.17 -28.76
CA ASP A 206 38.80 -18.03 -30.16
C ASP A 206 38.51 -16.63 -30.71
N ILE A 207 37.34 -16.06 -30.36
CA ILE A 207 36.96 -14.68 -30.73
C ILE A 207 37.86 -13.68 -30.00
N VAL A 208 38.09 -13.91 -28.71
CA VAL A 208 38.98 -13.08 -27.89
C VAL A 208 40.42 -13.14 -28.41
N ALA A 209 40.92 -14.32 -28.78
CA ALA A 209 42.26 -14.48 -29.35
C ALA A 209 42.41 -13.77 -30.71
N GLN A 210 41.38 -13.77 -31.56
CA GLN A 210 41.39 -13.04 -32.83
C GLN A 210 41.39 -11.52 -32.62
N LEU A 211 40.59 -11.01 -31.69
CA LEU A 211 40.58 -9.57 -31.36
C LEU A 211 41.90 -9.11 -30.72
N ILE A 212 42.49 -9.92 -29.84
CA ILE A 212 43.82 -9.65 -29.27
C ILE A 212 44.90 -9.69 -30.36
N ALA A 213 44.85 -10.66 -31.27
CA ALA A 213 45.79 -10.75 -32.40
C ALA A 213 45.71 -9.52 -33.33
N MET A 214 44.57 -8.83 -33.36
CA MET A 214 44.37 -7.58 -34.09
C MET A 214 44.77 -6.32 -33.31
N GLY A 215 45.18 -6.47 -32.04
CA GLY A 215 45.73 -5.40 -31.22
C GLY A 215 44.75 -4.79 -30.20
N PHE A 216 43.57 -5.38 -30.00
CA PHE A 216 42.63 -4.94 -28.96
C PHE A 216 43.01 -5.49 -27.57
N SER A 217 42.61 -4.80 -26.52
CA SER A 217 42.88 -5.24 -25.15
C SER A 217 42.15 -6.53 -24.81
N GLU A 218 42.71 -7.33 -23.91
CA GLU A 218 42.11 -8.60 -23.50
C GLU A 218 40.73 -8.39 -22.83
N ASN A 219 40.60 -7.36 -21.99
CA ASN A 219 39.34 -7.04 -21.30
C ASN A 219 38.27 -6.51 -22.27
N GLY A 220 38.65 -5.62 -23.19
CA GLY A 220 37.75 -5.11 -24.22
C GLY A 220 37.29 -6.19 -25.19
N SER A 221 38.19 -7.12 -25.54
CA SER A 221 37.89 -8.29 -26.37
C SER A 221 36.91 -9.25 -25.68
N LYS A 222 37.09 -9.48 -24.36
CA LYS A 222 36.14 -10.26 -23.55
C LYS A 222 34.78 -9.55 -23.46
N ARG A 223 34.75 -8.23 -23.22
CA ARG A 223 33.50 -7.44 -23.19
C ARG A 223 32.75 -7.51 -24.51
N ALA A 224 33.45 -7.38 -25.64
CA ALA A 224 32.86 -7.45 -26.96
C ALA A 224 32.30 -8.83 -27.29
N ALA A 225 33.01 -9.90 -26.93
CA ALA A 225 32.54 -11.27 -27.09
C ALA A 225 31.24 -11.51 -26.28
N LEU A 226 31.16 -10.95 -25.07
CA LEU A 226 29.96 -11.04 -24.23
C LEU A 226 28.80 -10.19 -24.73
N ALA A 227 29.06 -8.94 -25.11
CA ALA A 227 28.04 -7.98 -25.55
C ALA A 227 27.40 -8.39 -26.88
N THR A 228 28.14 -9.11 -27.72
CA THR A 228 27.63 -9.66 -28.98
C THR A 228 27.11 -11.10 -28.85
N GLY A 229 27.05 -11.64 -27.63
CA GLY A 229 26.54 -12.99 -27.38
C GLY A 229 27.35 -14.10 -28.04
N ASN A 230 28.66 -13.92 -28.21
CA ASN A 230 29.58 -14.83 -28.91
C ASN A 230 29.16 -15.16 -30.36
N ALA A 231 28.46 -14.26 -31.06
CA ALA A 231 27.91 -14.53 -32.39
C ALA A 231 28.97 -14.80 -33.47
N SER A 232 29.98 -13.93 -33.60
CA SER A 232 31.15 -14.10 -34.47
C SER A 232 32.25 -13.08 -34.13
N ALA A 233 33.46 -13.30 -34.65
CA ALA A 233 34.58 -12.37 -34.45
C ALA A 233 34.36 -11.03 -35.18
N GLU A 234 33.70 -11.04 -36.34
CA GLU A 234 33.36 -9.85 -37.10
C GLU A 234 32.34 -8.97 -36.36
N THR A 235 31.31 -9.57 -35.76
CA THR A 235 30.31 -8.81 -34.99
C THR A 235 30.90 -8.26 -33.70
N ALA A 236 31.75 -9.04 -33.01
CA ALA A 236 32.49 -8.57 -31.84
C ALA A 236 33.43 -7.41 -32.18
N MET A 237 34.07 -7.43 -33.35
CA MET A 237 34.92 -6.33 -33.83
C MET A 237 34.14 -5.05 -34.08
N GLU A 238 32.96 -5.13 -34.70
CA GLU A 238 32.10 -3.96 -34.93
C GLU A 238 31.64 -3.32 -33.61
N TRP A 239 31.39 -4.16 -32.60
CA TRP A 239 31.11 -3.71 -31.24
C TRP A 239 32.33 -3.03 -30.60
N VAL A 240 33.53 -3.58 -30.76
CA VAL A 240 34.77 -2.94 -30.27
C VAL A 240 34.94 -1.55 -30.88
N PHE A 241 34.77 -1.39 -32.20
CA PHE A 241 34.95 -0.08 -32.84
C PHE A 241 33.96 0.98 -32.37
N SER A 242 32.77 0.59 -31.92
CA SER A 242 31.76 1.52 -31.42
C SER A 242 31.94 1.89 -29.95
N HIS A 243 32.74 1.13 -29.18
CA HIS A 243 32.87 1.27 -27.73
C HIS A 243 34.34 1.42 -27.26
N LEU A 244 35.29 1.54 -28.20
CA LEU A 244 36.72 1.66 -27.89
C LEU A 244 37.08 2.96 -27.14
N GLU A 245 36.24 3.99 -27.26
CA GLU A 245 36.40 5.28 -26.59
C GLU A 245 35.75 5.32 -25.19
N ASP A 246 35.06 4.25 -24.79
CA ASP A 246 34.41 4.18 -23.47
C ASP A 246 35.46 4.04 -22.37
N ALA A 247 35.32 4.85 -21.31
CA ALA A 247 36.28 4.90 -20.21
C ALA A 247 36.43 3.57 -19.45
N ASP A 248 35.40 2.72 -19.50
CA ASP A 248 35.34 1.42 -18.83
C ASP A 248 35.69 0.25 -19.77
N PHE A 249 36.01 0.51 -21.03
CA PHE A 249 36.24 -0.52 -22.06
C PHE A 249 37.36 -1.50 -21.68
N ASN A 250 38.40 -0.99 -21.01
CA ASN A 250 39.57 -1.77 -20.59
C ASN A 250 39.47 -2.29 -19.16
N ASP A 251 38.40 -1.98 -18.44
CA ASP A 251 38.25 -2.37 -17.04
C ASP A 251 38.04 -3.89 -16.91
N PRO A 252 38.58 -4.51 -15.86
CA PRO A 252 38.39 -5.93 -15.62
C PRO A 252 36.90 -6.23 -15.44
N ILE A 253 36.40 -7.23 -16.17
CA ILE A 253 35.02 -7.69 -16.02
C ILE A 253 34.88 -8.28 -14.61
N PRO A 254 33.97 -7.77 -13.76
CA PRO A 254 33.78 -8.34 -12.43
C PRO A 254 33.34 -9.79 -12.56
N PRO A 255 33.92 -10.73 -11.79
CA PRO A 255 33.51 -12.12 -11.84
C PRO A 255 32.05 -12.25 -11.39
N PRO A 256 31.30 -13.25 -11.91
CA PRO A 256 29.87 -13.42 -11.64
C PRO A 256 29.51 -13.78 -10.19
N ASN A 257 30.45 -13.62 -9.24
CA ASN A 257 30.29 -13.89 -7.81
C ASN A 257 31.25 -13.03 -6.96
N ALA A 258 31.49 -11.76 -7.32
CA ALA A 258 32.17 -10.85 -6.40
C ALA A 258 31.23 -10.55 -5.22
N GLU A 259 31.50 -11.14 -4.05
CA GLU A 259 30.95 -10.69 -2.78
C GLU A 259 31.18 -9.17 -2.64
N PRO A 260 30.24 -8.41 -2.04
CA PRO A 260 30.44 -6.98 -1.84
C PRO A 260 31.75 -6.77 -1.07
N ALA A 261 32.61 -5.92 -1.63
CA ALA A 261 33.80 -5.46 -0.92
C ALA A 261 33.37 -4.92 0.45
N ALA A 262 34.13 -5.28 1.49
CA ALA A 262 33.87 -4.88 2.88
C ALA A 262 33.49 -3.38 2.97
N PRO A 263 32.46 -3.02 3.77
CA PRO A 263 31.92 -1.67 3.76
C PRO A 263 33.03 -0.66 4.05
N ALA A 264 33.28 0.21 3.08
CA ALA A 264 34.14 1.38 3.28
C ALA A 264 33.54 2.17 4.45
N ALA A 265 34.38 2.48 5.43
CA ALA A 265 33.95 3.22 6.63
C ALA A 265 33.18 4.48 6.22
N ALA A 266 31.94 4.61 6.72
CA ALA A 266 31.04 5.69 6.33
C ALA A 266 31.66 7.07 6.60
N ASP A 267 31.65 7.92 5.58
CA ASP A 267 32.27 9.25 5.59
C ASP A 267 31.58 10.17 6.62
N PRO A 268 32.31 10.71 7.62
CA PRO A 268 31.74 11.51 8.69
C PRO A 268 31.07 12.80 8.22
N GLU A 269 31.47 13.37 7.08
CA GLU A 269 30.82 14.58 6.54
C GLU A 269 29.41 14.26 5.98
N LYS A 270 29.25 13.11 5.33
CA LYS A 270 27.95 12.66 4.79
C LYS A 270 26.98 12.28 5.91
N ILE A 271 27.49 11.68 6.98
CA ILE A 271 26.71 11.40 8.18
C ILE A 271 26.21 12.71 8.79
N ALA A 272 27.06 13.73 8.93
CA ALA A 272 26.67 15.03 9.47
C ALA A 272 25.58 15.73 8.62
N MET A 273 25.64 15.60 7.29
CA MET A 273 24.61 16.11 6.38
C MET A 273 23.25 15.41 6.57
N LEU A 274 23.24 14.08 6.67
CA LEU A 274 22.01 13.30 6.91
C LEU A 274 21.44 13.53 8.32
N VAL A 275 22.30 13.67 9.34
CA VAL A 275 21.86 14.06 10.69
C VAL A 275 21.28 15.47 10.69
N GLY A 276 21.83 16.39 9.89
CA GLY A 276 21.28 17.72 9.65
C GLY A 276 19.88 17.71 9.02
N MET A 277 19.51 16.62 8.33
CA MET A 277 18.17 16.38 7.78
C MET A 277 17.23 15.70 8.78
N SER A 278 17.56 15.70 10.08
CA SER A 278 16.77 15.13 11.20
C SER A 278 16.76 13.60 11.34
N PHE A 279 17.72 12.91 10.73
CA PHE A 279 17.94 11.47 10.94
C PHE A 279 18.95 11.20 12.07
N SER A 280 18.90 10.02 12.69
CA SER A 280 19.89 9.63 13.69
C SER A 280 21.23 9.26 13.03
N GLU A 281 22.33 9.33 13.78
CA GLU A 281 23.66 8.95 13.28
C GLU A 281 23.72 7.46 12.88
N GLU A 282 22.99 6.60 13.59
CA GLU A 282 22.89 5.16 13.30
C GLU A 282 22.12 4.91 12.00
N HIS A 283 21.01 5.62 11.79
CA HIS A 283 20.24 5.53 10.54
C HIS A 283 21.03 6.06 9.35
N ALA A 284 21.73 7.19 9.51
CA ALA A 284 22.60 7.73 8.47
C ALA A 284 23.73 6.77 8.08
N ARG A 285 24.34 6.07 9.06
CA ARG A 285 25.35 5.04 8.80
C ARG A 285 24.76 3.82 8.09
N GLY A 286 23.60 3.33 8.52
CA GLY A 286 22.93 2.20 7.88
C GLY A 286 22.50 2.50 6.45
N ALA A 287 21.97 3.69 6.21
CA ALA A 287 21.60 4.12 4.87
C ALA A 287 22.80 4.27 3.93
N LEU A 288 23.90 4.87 4.41
CA LEU A 288 25.14 4.95 3.63
C LEU A 288 25.76 3.57 3.37
N ALA A 289 25.60 2.61 4.30
CA ALA A 289 26.02 1.23 4.10
C ALA A 289 25.14 0.53 3.03
N ALA A 290 23.84 0.79 3.01
CA ALA A 290 22.90 0.23 2.04
C ALA A 290 23.02 0.82 0.62
N THR A 291 23.69 1.97 0.47
CA THR A 291 23.73 2.73 -0.80
C THR A 291 25.13 3.00 -1.32
N ASP A 292 26.11 2.19 -0.93
CA ASP A 292 27.52 2.29 -1.35
C ASP A 292 28.13 3.68 -1.05
N GLY A 293 27.71 4.32 0.05
CA GLY A 293 28.19 5.63 0.48
C GLY A 293 27.69 6.81 -0.38
N ASN A 294 26.66 6.61 -1.20
CA ASN A 294 26.03 7.67 -1.99
C ASN A 294 25.00 8.46 -1.14
N LEU A 295 25.24 9.77 -0.97
CA LEU A 295 24.42 10.64 -0.11
C LEU A 295 22.97 10.76 -0.57
N GLU A 296 22.74 11.02 -1.86
CA GLU A 296 21.40 11.22 -2.42
C GLU A 296 20.56 9.93 -2.34
N ARG A 297 21.19 8.79 -2.66
CA ARG A 297 20.55 7.48 -2.50
C ARG A 297 20.30 7.14 -1.03
N ALA A 298 21.23 7.49 -0.13
CA ALA A 298 21.03 7.26 1.31
C ALA A 298 19.85 8.07 1.86
N ALA A 299 19.68 9.32 1.43
CA ALA A 299 18.53 10.14 1.79
C ALA A 299 17.22 9.51 1.26
N ASP A 300 17.16 9.15 -0.02
CA ASP A 300 15.99 8.50 -0.61
C ASP A 300 15.68 7.13 0.03
N TRP A 301 16.71 6.37 0.37
CA TRP A 301 16.59 5.10 1.08
C TRP A 301 16.01 5.29 2.49
N LEU A 302 16.48 6.30 3.24
CA LEU A 302 15.92 6.64 4.56
C LEU A 302 14.44 7.01 4.46
N PHE A 303 14.06 7.80 3.46
CA PHE A 303 12.66 8.22 3.28
C PHE A 303 11.75 7.05 2.85
N SER A 304 12.23 6.18 1.96
CA SER A 304 11.48 5.02 1.48
C SER A 304 11.34 3.89 2.51
N HIS A 305 12.23 3.86 3.52
CA HIS A 305 12.22 2.86 4.60
C HIS A 305 11.79 3.46 5.95
N MET A 306 11.18 4.65 5.99
CA MET A 306 10.76 5.30 7.24
C MET A 306 9.74 4.49 8.06
N ASP A 307 9.00 3.58 7.41
CA ASP A 307 8.00 2.73 8.05
C ASP A 307 8.62 1.58 8.88
N ASP A 308 9.86 1.16 8.57
CA ASP A 308 10.60 0.08 9.26
C ASP A 308 12.12 0.37 9.34
N LEU A 309 12.44 1.62 9.68
CA LEU A 309 13.80 2.16 9.53
C LEU A 309 14.84 1.42 10.40
N ASP A 310 14.47 1.03 11.62
CA ASP A 310 15.38 0.37 12.57
C ASP A 310 15.77 -1.05 12.10
N SER A 311 14.81 -1.80 11.56
CA SER A 311 15.03 -3.15 11.02
C SER A 311 15.86 -3.10 9.72
N ALA A 312 15.51 -2.18 8.82
CA ALA A 312 16.23 -1.98 7.57
C ALA A 312 17.70 -1.59 7.82
N VAL A 313 17.95 -0.72 8.79
CA VAL A 313 19.31 -0.29 9.19
C VAL A 313 20.09 -1.43 9.85
N ALA A 314 19.44 -2.26 10.67
CA ALA A 314 20.08 -3.44 11.27
C ALA A 314 20.52 -4.48 10.22
N GLN A 315 19.72 -4.69 9.17
CA GLN A 315 20.10 -5.52 8.03
C GLN A 315 21.27 -4.93 7.24
N ALA A 316 21.22 -3.63 6.94
CA ALA A 316 22.24 -2.94 6.16
C ALA A 316 23.62 -2.92 6.87
N LEU A 317 23.64 -2.91 8.20
CA LEU A 317 24.87 -2.93 9.00
C LEU A 317 25.41 -4.35 9.27
N GLY A 318 24.84 -5.39 8.65
CA GLY A 318 25.34 -6.77 8.74
C GLY A 318 25.14 -7.42 10.11
N GLY A 319 24.22 -6.91 10.92
CA GLY A 319 23.88 -7.46 12.22
C GLY A 319 23.13 -8.79 12.06
N SER A 320 23.86 -9.91 12.06
CA SER A 320 23.26 -11.22 12.27
C SER A 320 22.74 -11.29 13.70
N ALA A 321 21.42 -11.42 13.86
CA ALA A 321 20.79 -11.55 15.17
C ALA A 321 21.26 -12.84 15.86
N ALA A 322 22.01 -12.69 16.95
CA ALA A 322 22.11 -13.66 18.03
C ALA A 322 21.79 -12.96 19.36
N PRO A 323 20.93 -13.53 20.22
CA PRO A 323 20.40 -12.83 21.39
C PRO A 323 21.48 -12.74 22.46
N SER A 324 22.01 -11.55 22.71
CA SER A 324 22.81 -11.28 23.89
C SER A 324 21.92 -10.66 24.97
N GLY A 325 21.59 -11.48 25.97
CA GLY A 325 20.88 -11.04 27.17
C GLY A 325 21.72 -10.04 27.95
N GLY A 326 21.19 -8.83 28.09
CA GLY A 326 21.73 -7.75 28.91
C GLY A 326 20.57 -6.90 29.41
N ALA A 327 20.05 -7.29 30.57
CA ALA A 327 19.00 -6.66 31.37
C ALA A 327 18.71 -5.16 31.08
N ALA A 328 17.69 -4.92 30.26
CA ALA A 328 16.89 -3.71 30.29
C ALA A 328 15.44 -4.12 30.56
N ALA A 329 14.81 -3.40 31.48
CA ALA A 329 13.54 -3.74 32.10
C ALA A 329 12.46 -4.06 31.06
N ALA A 330 11.67 -5.10 31.38
CA ALA A 330 10.50 -5.57 30.64
C ALA A 330 9.60 -4.40 30.20
N ALA A 331 9.80 -3.94 28.97
CA ALA A 331 8.74 -3.31 28.21
C ALA A 331 7.78 -4.44 27.83
N SER A 332 6.60 -4.37 28.45
CA SER A 332 5.50 -5.32 28.33
C SER A 332 5.31 -5.86 26.92
N ASP A 333 5.22 -7.19 26.84
CA ASP A 333 4.62 -8.01 25.79
C ASP A 333 3.11 -7.67 25.63
N SER A 334 2.80 -6.42 25.29
CA SER A 334 1.44 -6.01 24.93
C SER A 334 1.18 -6.54 23.52
N PRO A 335 0.12 -7.32 23.26
CA PRO A 335 -0.16 -7.78 21.91
C PRO A 335 -0.35 -6.55 21.00
N PRO A 336 0.21 -6.57 19.77
CA PRO A 336 0.13 -5.46 18.83
C PRO A 336 -1.32 -5.22 18.44
N ASN A 337 -1.97 -4.21 19.05
CA ASN A 337 -3.33 -3.71 18.77
C ASN A 337 -4.30 -4.74 18.12
N ASP A 338 -4.44 -5.93 18.74
CA ASP A 338 -5.29 -7.02 18.22
C ASP A 338 -6.32 -7.46 19.26
N GLY A 339 -7.45 -8.00 18.80
CA GLY A 339 -8.59 -8.35 19.66
C GLY A 339 -9.79 -8.90 18.89
N SER A 340 -10.99 -8.76 19.47
CA SER A 340 -12.22 -9.29 18.87
C SER A 340 -12.54 -8.59 17.54
N GLY A 341 -13.17 -9.31 16.60
CA GLY A 341 -13.66 -8.72 15.35
C GLY A 341 -14.98 -7.97 15.49
N GLN A 342 -15.42 -7.70 16.72
CA GLN A 342 -16.73 -7.11 17.01
C GLN A 342 -16.59 -5.64 17.36
N TYR A 343 -17.47 -4.81 16.80
CA TYR A 343 -17.39 -3.36 16.95
C TYR A 343 -18.76 -2.70 17.14
N ASP A 344 -18.74 -1.56 17.81
CA ASP A 344 -19.84 -0.61 17.89
C ASP A 344 -19.51 0.68 17.16
N LEU A 345 -20.47 1.21 16.42
CA LEU A 345 -20.35 2.49 15.73
C LEU A 345 -20.30 3.63 16.75
N LEU A 346 -19.18 4.35 16.75
CA LEU A 346 -18.96 5.53 17.60
C LEU A 346 -19.51 6.79 16.95
N GLY A 347 -19.30 6.92 15.64
CA GLY A 347 -19.69 8.09 14.88
C GLY A 347 -19.30 7.99 13.42
N PHE A 348 -19.75 8.97 12.64
CA PHE A 348 -19.43 9.06 11.22
C PHE A 348 -19.41 10.51 10.75
N VAL A 349 -18.72 10.72 9.63
CA VAL A 349 -18.59 12.00 8.95
C VAL A 349 -19.29 11.89 7.60
N SER A 350 -20.13 12.86 7.29
CA SER A 350 -20.87 12.95 6.03
C SER A 350 -20.39 14.13 5.20
N HIS A 351 -20.23 13.93 3.90
CA HIS A 351 -20.02 14.99 2.93
C HIS A 351 -21.36 15.32 2.25
N MET A 352 -21.92 16.50 2.49
CA MET A 352 -23.12 16.99 1.83
C MET A 352 -22.73 17.81 0.60
N GLY A 353 -23.15 17.36 -0.58
CA GLY A 353 -22.78 17.97 -1.85
C GLY A 353 -22.88 16.96 -2.98
N SER A 354 -23.17 17.42 -4.19
CA SER A 354 -23.32 16.59 -5.38
C SER A 354 -22.04 16.50 -6.20
N ASN A 355 -21.06 17.38 -5.97
CA ASN A 355 -19.81 17.44 -6.71
C ASN A 355 -18.59 17.11 -5.83
N THR A 356 -17.43 17.06 -6.48
CA THR A 356 -16.14 16.72 -5.86
C THR A 356 -15.33 17.96 -5.47
N GLY A 357 -15.65 19.14 -6.03
CA GLY A 357 -14.93 20.38 -5.82
C GLY A 357 -15.43 21.24 -4.65
N CYS A 358 -16.66 21.02 -4.18
CA CYS A 358 -17.21 21.69 -3.00
C CYS A 358 -18.25 20.83 -2.27
N GLY A 359 -18.50 21.18 -1.03
CA GLY A 359 -19.55 20.60 -0.21
C GLY A 359 -19.35 20.97 1.25
N HIS A 360 -20.14 20.34 2.11
CA HIS A 360 -20.20 20.65 3.53
C HIS A 360 -20.02 19.38 4.36
N TYR A 361 -19.06 19.37 5.26
CA TYR A 361 -18.83 18.24 6.16
C TYR A 361 -19.58 18.41 7.47
N VAL A 362 -20.26 17.35 7.91
CA VAL A 362 -20.86 17.27 9.24
C VAL A 362 -20.47 15.96 9.90
N ALA A 363 -20.41 15.94 11.23
CA ALA A 363 -20.14 14.73 11.98
C ALA A 363 -21.34 14.37 12.85
N HIS A 364 -21.63 13.07 12.94
CA HIS A 364 -22.59 12.52 13.89
C HIS A 364 -21.83 11.63 14.86
N ILE A 365 -22.02 11.84 16.16
CA ILE A 365 -21.36 11.06 17.20
C ILE A 365 -22.42 10.55 18.17
N LYS A 366 -22.33 9.27 18.53
CA LYS A 366 -23.20 8.67 19.53
C LYS A 366 -22.64 8.96 20.92
N LYS A 367 -23.40 9.67 21.74
CA LYS A 367 -23.06 10.03 23.14
C LYS A 367 -24.22 9.67 24.06
N ASP A 368 -23.94 8.93 25.13
CA ASP A 368 -24.95 8.51 26.12
C ASP A 368 -26.20 7.88 25.47
N GLY A 369 -25.98 7.03 24.45
CA GLY A 369 -27.03 6.35 23.69
C GLY A 369 -27.80 7.23 22.68
N ARG A 370 -27.47 8.52 22.55
CA ARG A 370 -28.13 9.46 21.64
C ARG A 370 -27.19 9.94 20.55
N TRP A 371 -27.72 10.13 19.35
CA TRP A 371 -26.97 10.69 18.23
C TRP A 371 -26.95 12.21 18.30
N VAL A 372 -25.76 12.79 18.17
CA VAL A 372 -25.55 14.24 18.18
C VAL A 372 -24.90 14.66 16.87
N LEU A 373 -25.55 15.57 16.15
CA LEU A 373 -25.04 16.23 14.96
C LEU A 373 -24.15 17.41 15.37
N PHE A 374 -22.93 17.42 14.83
CA PHE A 374 -21.98 18.51 14.88
C PHE A 374 -21.86 19.12 13.48
N ASN A 375 -22.43 20.32 13.32
CA ASN A 375 -22.39 21.12 12.12
C ASN A 375 -21.78 22.49 12.46
N ASP A 376 -20.46 22.56 12.44
CA ASP A 376 -19.66 23.71 12.86
C ASP A 376 -20.08 24.21 14.26
N ARG A 377 -20.58 25.45 14.34
CA ARG A 377 -21.09 26.08 15.56
C ARG A 377 -22.43 25.52 16.05
N LYS A 378 -23.13 24.72 15.22
CA LYS A 378 -24.45 24.17 15.54
C LYS A 378 -24.28 22.74 16.03
N VAL A 379 -24.74 22.48 17.25
CA VAL A 379 -24.77 21.14 17.84
C VAL A 379 -26.22 20.83 18.18
N ALA A 380 -26.74 19.71 17.68
CA ALA A 380 -28.13 19.31 17.87
C ALA A 380 -28.24 17.80 18.08
N VAL A 381 -29.30 17.37 18.79
CA VAL A 381 -29.65 15.95 18.86
C VAL A 381 -30.26 15.54 17.51
N SER A 382 -29.78 14.44 16.95
CA SER A 382 -30.28 13.88 15.70
C SER A 382 -31.27 12.76 16.01
N GLU A 383 -32.55 13.00 15.78
CA GLU A 383 -33.60 11.99 15.99
C GLU A 383 -33.58 10.94 14.87
N THR A 384 -33.47 11.39 13.62
CA THR A 384 -33.33 10.54 12.43
C THR A 384 -31.93 10.68 11.88
N THR A 385 -31.05 9.76 12.28
CA THR A 385 -29.62 9.83 11.92
C THR A 385 -29.37 9.20 10.55
N PRO A 386 -28.78 9.93 9.59
CA PRO A 386 -28.61 9.45 8.22
C PRO A 386 -27.35 8.57 8.10
N LEU A 387 -27.43 7.37 8.67
CA LEU A 387 -26.35 6.37 8.67
C LEU A 387 -26.03 5.81 7.28
N ASP A 388 -26.84 6.12 6.28
CA ASP A 388 -26.80 5.58 4.92
C ASP A 388 -25.97 6.44 3.94
N VAL A 389 -25.73 7.71 4.28
CA VAL A 389 -25.03 8.68 3.41
C VAL A 389 -23.62 9.06 3.92
N GLY A 390 -23.21 8.52 5.07
CA GLY A 390 -21.90 8.79 5.66
C GLY A 390 -20.75 8.39 4.74
N TYR A 391 -19.68 9.16 4.81
CA TYR A 391 -18.46 8.98 4.02
C TYR A 391 -17.40 8.19 4.80
N ILE A 392 -17.13 8.60 6.04
CA ILE A 392 -16.16 7.95 6.94
C ILE A 392 -16.89 7.53 8.21
N TYR A 393 -16.77 6.28 8.61
CA TYR A 393 -17.34 5.72 9.84
C TYR A 393 -16.21 5.33 10.79
N VAL A 394 -16.41 5.54 12.08
CA VAL A 394 -15.47 5.16 13.13
C VAL A 394 -16.16 4.18 14.06
N PHE A 395 -15.59 2.98 14.11
CA PHE A 395 -16.06 1.88 14.93
C PHE A 395 -15.09 1.69 16.10
N LYS A 396 -15.62 1.42 17.29
CA LYS A 396 -14.86 1.06 18.47
C LYS A 396 -15.01 -0.43 18.71
N ARG A 397 -13.89 -1.13 18.90
CA ARG A 397 -13.89 -2.57 19.20
C ARG A 397 -14.60 -2.82 20.53
N ARG A 398 -15.43 -3.87 20.57
CA ARG A 398 -15.98 -4.43 21.81
C ARG A 398 -14.90 -5.27 22.46
N ASP A 399 -14.03 -4.59 23.19
CA ASP A 399 -13.13 -5.24 24.14
C ASP A 399 -13.98 -5.70 25.33
N GLU A 400 -13.81 -6.96 25.76
CA GLU A 400 -14.51 -7.54 26.92
C GLU A 400 -14.35 -6.72 28.21
#